data_AF-A0A7Y5Q903-F1
#
_entry.id   AF-A0A7Y5Q903-F1
#
_cell.length_a   1.000
_cell.length_b   1.000
_cell.length_c   1.000
_cell.angle_alpha   90.00
_cell.angle_beta   90.00
_cell.angle_gamma   90.00
#
_symmetry.space_group_name_H-M   'P 1'
#
loop_
_entity.id
_entity.type
_entity.pdbx_description
1 polymer ?
#
loop_
_entity_poly.entity_id
_entity_poly.type
_entity_poly.pdbx_seq_one_letter_code
_entity_poly.pdbx_strand_id
1 'polypeptide(L)'
;MASVKPLGEAGPEAVIDGLKWPMANGFHQWRSDPREGLPQWLAVEFAQAVAVNTVYLTFDTNIYGRFPTAQPGAEATARDYRVLAQVAGEWREVVRAAGNWQRFRRHRFPEVTATALKLEITAATPRAEARVYELRAYRE
;
A
#
# COMPACT_ATOMS: atom_id res chain seq x y z
N MET A 1 -17.93 0.82 -9.48
CA MET A 1 -17.08 0.87 -10.68
C MET A 1 -15.85 1.65 -10.29
N ALA A 2 -14.75 0.97 -9.97
CA ALA A 2 -13.56 1.63 -9.46
C ALA A 2 -12.84 2.37 -10.60
N SER A 3 -12.61 3.67 -10.44
CA SER A 3 -11.73 4.43 -11.32
C SER A 3 -10.33 4.42 -10.72
N VAL A 4 -9.44 3.62 -11.30
CA VAL A 4 -8.02 3.57 -10.91
C VAL A 4 -7.19 3.74 -12.17
N LYS A 5 -6.17 4.60 -12.11
CA LYS A 5 -5.13 4.72 -13.15
C LYS A 5 -4.07 3.64 -12.85
N PRO A 6 -3.99 2.51 -13.59
CA PRO A 6 -2.96 1.51 -13.37
C PRO A 6 -1.68 1.94 -14.10
N LEU A 7 -0.53 1.79 -13.45
CA LEU A 7 0.78 1.71 -14.12
C LEU A 7 1.64 0.65 -13.43
N GLY A 8 1.49 -0.59 -13.90
CA GLY A 8 2.24 -1.78 -13.51
C GLY A 8 1.66 -3.00 -14.23
N GLU A 9 2.47 -4.02 -14.55
CA GLU A 9 2.04 -5.22 -15.32
C GLU A 9 0.94 -6.06 -14.63
N ALA A 10 0.65 -5.78 -13.36
CA ALA A 10 -0.54 -6.22 -12.65
C ALA A 10 -1.35 -4.99 -12.23
N GLY A 11 -2.67 -5.03 -12.41
CA GLY A 11 -3.54 -3.93 -12.02
C GLY A 11 -3.67 -3.80 -10.50
N PRO A 12 -4.35 -2.74 -10.03
CA PRO A 12 -4.54 -2.47 -8.60
C PRO A 12 -5.25 -3.61 -7.84
N GLU A 13 -5.98 -4.48 -8.55
CA GLU A 13 -6.65 -5.66 -8.01
C GLU A 13 -5.71 -6.64 -7.31
N ALA A 14 -4.41 -6.65 -7.65
CA ALA A 14 -3.43 -7.50 -7.01
C ALA A 14 -3.32 -7.24 -5.49
N VAL A 15 -3.64 -6.03 -5.03
CA VAL A 15 -3.53 -5.65 -3.61
C VAL A 15 -4.61 -6.31 -2.73
N ILE A 16 -5.66 -6.85 -3.35
CA ILE A 16 -6.81 -7.46 -2.68
C ILE A 16 -7.01 -8.94 -3.06
N ASP A 17 -6.06 -9.57 -3.77
CA ASP A 17 -6.17 -10.97 -4.22
C ASP A 17 -5.83 -12.00 -3.13
N GLY A 18 -5.37 -11.54 -1.96
CA GLY A 18 -5.02 -12.36 -0.80
C GLY A 18 -3.62 -12.96 -0.85
N LEU A 19 -2.82 -12.66 -1.86
CA LEU A 19 -1.44 -13.11 -2.01
C LEU A 19 -0.47 -12.07 -1.43
N LYS A 20 0.29 -12.50 -0.41
CA LYS A 20 1.23 -11.65 0.32
C LYS A 20 2.70 -11.95 0.02
N TRP A 21 2.97 -12.80 -0.98
CA TRP A 21 4.30 -13.29 -1.34
C TRP A 21 4.55 -13.08 -2.83
N PRO A 22 5.80 -12.79 -3.25
CA PRO A 22 6.13 -12.74 -4.66
C PRO A 22 5.96 -14.13 -5.27
N MET A 23 5.20 -14.20 -6.35
CA MET A 23 5.02 -15.41 -7.15
C MET A 23 6.10 -15.46 -8.25
N ALA A 24 6.35 -16.64 -8.82
CA ALA A 24 7.36 -16.84 -9.85
C ALA A 24 7.19 -15.93 -11.09
N ASN A 25 5.96 -15.44 -11.33
CA ASN A 25 5.62 -14.56 -12.44
C ASN A 25 5.66 -13.05 -12.07
N GLY A 26 5.81 -12.67 -10.80
CA GLY A 26 5.96 -11.27 -10.36
C GLY A 26 4.71 -10.37 -10.47
N PHE A 27 3.54 -10.93 -10.82
CA PHE A 27 2.33 -10.17 -11.19
C PHE A 27 1.31 -9.94 -10.06
N HIS A 28 1.72 -9.96 -8.79
CA HIS A 28 0.78 -9.84 -7.66
C HIS A 28 1.16 -8.68 -6.74
N GLN A 29 1.35 -7.49 -7.32
CA GLN A 29 1.70 -6.30 -6.57
C GLN A 29 1.35 -5.04 -7.35
N TRP A 30 0.86 -4.03 -6.64
CA TRP A 30 0.86 -2.66 -7.15
C TRP A 30 2.28 -2.11 -7.17
N ARG A 31 2.60 -1.35 -8.22
CA ARG A 31 3.87 -0.64 -8.37
C ARG A 31 3.59 0.82 -8.73
N SER A 32 4.34 1.75 -8.15
CA SER A 32 4.34 3.14 -8.61
C SER A 32 5.14 3.28 -9.91
N ASP A 33 4.76 4.19 -10.80
CA ASP A 33 5.55 4.48 -12.01
C ASP A 33 6.83 5.27 -11.64
N PRO A 34 8.04 4.72 -11.84
CA PRO A 34 9.29 5.43 -11.52
C PRO A 34 9.53 6.68 -12.37
N ARG A 35 8.82 6.84 -13.50
CA ARG A 35 8.93 8.02 -14.39
C ARG A 35 8.13 9.22 -13.89
N GLU A 36 7.07 8.97 -13.12
CA GLU A 36 6.19 10.01 -12.56
C GLU A 36 6.64 10.48 -11.17
N GLY A 37 7.50 9.69 -10.50
CA GLY A 37 7.96 9.99 -9.14
C GLY A 37 6.85 9.83 -8.08
N LEU A 38 7.12 10.23 -6.84
CA LEU A 38 6.16 10.18 -5.73
C LEU A 38 5.67 11.60 -5.40
N PRO A 39 4.42 11.77 -4.91
CA PRO A 39 3.54 10.74 -4.39
C PRO A 39 2.73 9.98 -5.44
N GLN A 40 2.44 8.72 -5.15
CA GLN A 40 1.48 7.89 -5.91
C GLN A 40 0.62 7.09 -4.94
N TRP A 41 -0.57 6.68 -5.41
CA TRP A 41 -1.55 6.05 -4.55
C TRP A 41 -2.32 4.93 -5.24
N LEU A 42 -2.86 4.06 -4.41
CA LEU A 42 -3.90 3.09 -4.76
C LEU A 42 -5.09 3.26 -3.80
N ALA A 43 -6.29 2.98 -4.28
CA ALA A 43 -7.50 3.03 -3.46
C ALA A 43 -8.28 1.73 -3.59
N VAL A 44 -8.86 1.29 -2.47
CA VAL A 44 -9.76 0.17 -2.38
C VAL A 44 -11.13 0.72 -1.99
N GLU A 45 -12.09 0.57 -2.89
CA GLU A 45 -13.49 0.91 -2.66
C GLU A 45 -14.22 -0.29 -2.04
N PHE A 46 -15.04 -0.04 -1.03
CA PHE A 46 -15.90 -1.05 -0.44
C PHE A 46 -17.24 -1.08 -1.17
N ALA A 47 -17.88 -2.26 -1.25
CA ALA A 47 -19.20 -2.40 -1.86
C ALA A 47 -20.28 -1.57 -1.14
N GLN A 48 -20.09 -1.31 0.16
CA GLN A 48 -20.92 -0.46 0.99
C GLN A 48 -20.04 0.21 2.06
N ALA A 49 -20.57 1.22 2.74
CA ALA A 49 -19.87 1.82 3.87
C ALA A 49 -19.66 0.79 4.99
N VAL A 50 -18.44 0.69 5.51
CA VAL A 50 -18.06 -0.28 6.55
C VAL A 50 -17.33 0.41 7.69
N ALA A 51 -17.56 -0.05 8.92
CA ALA A 51 -16.79 0.38 10.08
C ALA A 51 -15.39 -0.26 10.05
N VAL A 52 -14.34 0.56 10.09
CA VAL A 52 -12.95 0.14 10.03
C VAL A 52 -12.16 0.90 11.09
N ASN A 53 -11.26 0.20 11.79
CA ASN A 53 -10.36 0.80 12.78
C ASN A 53 -8.91 0.31 12.65
N THR A 54 -8.66 -0.61 11.71
CA THR A 54 -7.37 -1.26 11.56
C THR A 54 -7.05 -1.51 10.08
N VAL A 55 -5.80 -1.25 9.67
CA VAL A 55 -5.30 -1.57 8.32
C VAL A 55 -4.01 -2.37 8.41
N TYR A 56 -3.93 -3.44 7.61
CA TYR A 56 -2.75 -4.26 7.44
C TYR A 56 -2.18 -3.99 6.06
N LEU A 57 -0.88 -3.68 6.01
CA LEU A 57 -0.15 -3.34 4.79
C LEU A 57 1.02 -4.30 4.63
N THR A 58 1.16 -4.87 3.43
CA THR A 58 2.31 -5.69 3.05
C THR A 58 3.06 -5.01 1.92
N PHE A 59 4.27 -4.52 2.19
CA PHE A 59 5.15 -3.86 1.24
C PHE A 59 6.16 -4.82 0.62
N ASP A 60 6.73 -4.45 -0.53
CA ASP A 60 7.93 -5.15 -1.00
C ASP A 60 9.15 -4.72 -0.19
N THR A 61 9.83 -5.72 0.35
CA THR A 61 11.12 -5.54 1.02
C THR A 61 12.18 -6.45 0.41
N ASN A 62 12.11 -6.74 -0.90
CA ASN A 62 13.06 -7.55 -1.66
C ASN A 62 13.42 -8.85 -0.94
N ILE A 63 12.40 -9.62 -0.57
CA ILE A 63 12.55 -10.82 0.27
C ILE A 63 13.44 -11.91 -0.36
N TYR A 64 13.65 -11.85 -1.68
CA TYR A 64 14.52 -12.76 -2.44
C TYR A 64 15.85 -12.10 -2.84
N GLY A 65 16.21 -10.98 -2.22
CA GLY A 65 17.37 -10.19 -2.55
C GLY A 65 18.66 -11.02 -2.64
N ARG A 66 19.22 -11.07 -3.85
CA ARG A 66 20.53 -11.65 -4.20
C ARG A 66 21.73 -10.84 -3.69
N PHE A 67 21.49 -9.79 -2.91
CA PHE A 67 22.49 -8.84 -2.43
C PHE A 67 22.23 -8.52 -0.95
N PRO A 68 23.14 -8.90 -0.03
CA PRO A 68 23.06 -8.47 1.34
C PRO A 68 23.47 -7.00 1.41
N THR A 69 22.52 -6.08 1.25
CA THR A 69 22.79 -4.68 1.58
C THR A 69 22.74 -4.52 3.09
N ALA A 70 23.82 -3.98 3.68
CA ALA A 70 23.99 -3.75 5.12
C ALA A 70 23.01 -2.72 5.72
N GLN A 71 21.96 -2.34 4.98
CA GLN A 71 20.86 -1.51 5.43
C GLN A 71 19.54 -2.26 5.13
N PRO A 72 18.76 -2.65 6.14
CA PRO A 72 17.44 -3.23 5.94
C PRO A 72 16.50 -2.14 5.39
N GLY A 73 16.31 -2.16 4.08
CA GLY A 73 15.61 -1.13 3.32
C GLY A 73 15.70 -1.50 1.84
N ALA A 74 15.04 -2.58 1.50
CA ALA A 74 15.06 -3.15 0.18
C ALA A 74 14.58 -2.16 -0.89
N GLU A 75 15.17 -2.28 -2.08
CA GLU A 75 15.18 -1.34 -3.21
C GLU A 75 13.88 -0.55 -3.52
N ALA A 76 12.70 -1.04 -3.13
CA ALA A 76 11.41 -0.46 -3.44
C ALA A 76 10.43 -0.38 -2.24
N THR A 77 10.96 -0.31 -1.01
CA THR A 77 10.14 -0.28 0.20
C THR A 77 9.47 1.09 0.36
N ALA A 78 8.15 1.11 0.54
CA ALA A 78 7.43 2.32 0.92
C ALA A 78 7.92 2.83 2.29
N ARG A 79 8.66 3.93 2.28
CA ARG A 79 9.29 4.54 3.45
C ARG A 79 8.33 5.43 4.20
N ASP A 80 7.73 6.36 3.47
CA ASP A 80 6.80 7.34 4.00
C ASP A 80 5.49 7.19 3.23
N TYR A 81 4.40 7.14 3.98
CA TYR A 81 3.07 6.96 3.42
C TYR A 81 1.99 7.43 4.38
N ARG A 82 0.80 7.63 3.84
CA ARG A 82 -0.42 7.90 4.60
C ARG A 82 -1.54 7.00 4.13
N VAL A 83 -2.43 6.67 5.05
CA VAL A 83 -3.71 6.01 4.75
C VAL A 83 -4.81 7.03 4.97
N LEU A 84 -5.63 7.21 3.95
CA LEU A 84 -6.83 8.04 4.02
C LEU A 84 -8.06 7.14 3.95
N ALA A 85 -9.08 7.46 4.75
CA ALA A 85 -10.39 6.86 4.67
C ALA A 85 -11.37 7.85 4.05
N GLN A 86 -12.22 7.41 3.13
CA GLN A 86 -13.30 8.23 2.60
C GLN A 86 -14.50 8.14 3.55
N VAL A 87 -14.75 9.20 4.30
CA VAL A 87 -15.82 9.30 5.31
C VAL A 87 -16.77 10.40 4.89
N ALA A 88 -18.06 10.07 4.73
CA ALA A 88 -19.08 11.00 4.24
C ALA A 88 -18.68 11.73 2.94
N GLY A 89 -18.00 11.02 2.03
CA GLY A 89 -17.53 11.56 0.74
C GLY A 89 -16.18 12.26 0.79
N GLU A 90 -15.64 12.57 1.98
CA GLU A 90 -14.38 13.29 2.15
C GLU A 90 -13.23 12.36 2.52
N TRP A 91 -12.05 12.61 1.94
CA TRP A 91 -10.83 11.89 2.32
C TRP A 91 -10.26 12.44 3.62
N ARG A 92 -10.20 11.61 4.66
CA ARG A 92 -9.62 11.93 5.96
C ARG A 92 -8.39 11.07 6.21
N GLU A 93 -7.27 11.70 6.58
CA GLU A 93 -6.08 10.95 6.98
C GLU A 93 -6.34 10.22 8.30
N VAL A 94 -6.16 8.90 8.30
CA VAL A 94 -6.33 8.05 9.49
C VAL A 94 -5.00 7.46 9.96
N VAL A 95 -3.98 7.43 9.10
CA VAL A 95 -2.62 6.98 9.43
C VAL A 95 -1.60 7.84 8.69
N ARG A 96 -0.51 8.17 9.38
CA ARG A 96 0.73 8.69 8.79
C ARG A 96 1.90 7.89 9.33
N ALA A 97 2.76 7.44 8.42
CA ALA A 97 3.98 6.71 8.77
C ALA A 97 5.17 7.27 8.00
N ALA A 98 6.31 7.35 8.67
CA ALA A 98 7.59 7.76 8.09
C ALA A 98 8.69 6.79 8.50
N GLY A 99 9.75 6.68 7.70
CA GLY A 99 10.91 5.85 8.00
C GLY A 99 10.61 4.34 8.06
N ASN A 100 9.58 3.88 7.35
CA ASN A 100 9.25 2.46 7.31
C ASN A 100 10.32 1.65 6.55
N TRP A 101 10.76 0.57 7.17
CA TRP A 101 11.63 -0.45 6.59
C TRP A 101 11.02 -1.86 6.74
N GLN A 102 9.86 -1.97 7.38
CA GLN A 102 9.22 -3.25 7.67
C GLN A 102 8.32 -3.66 6.50
N ARG A 103 8.32 -4.96 6.20
CA ARG A 103 7.45 -5.57 5.21
C ARG A 103 5.99 -5.45 5.60
N PHE A 104 5.68 -5.86 6.83
CA PHE A 104 4.33 -5.87 7.35
C PHE A 104 4.13 -4.71 8.30
N ARG A 105 3.08 -3.94 8.09
CA ARG A 105 2.67 -2.85 8.97
C ARG A 105 1.22 -3.00 9.33
N ARG A 106 0.95 -3.06 10.64
CA ARG A 106 -0.39 -2.95 11.21
C ARG A 106 -0.54 -1.58 11.84
N HIS A 107 -1.58 -0.87 11.45
CA HIS A 107 -1.96 0.40 12.07
C HIS A 107 -3.36 0.32 12.62
N ARG A 108 -3.54 0.81 13.84
CA ARG A 108 -4.85 1.01 14.48
C ARG A 108 -5.14 2.50 14.58
N PHE A 109 -6.39 2.87 14.41
CA PHE A 109 -6.87 4.24 14.44
C PHE A 109 -8.32 4.28 14.97
N PRO A 110 -8.84 5.45 15.38
CA PRO A 110 -10.24 5.57 15.80
C PRO A 110 -11.19 5.03 14.73
N GLU A 111 -12.23 4.30 15.13
CA GLU A 111 -13.19 3.71 14.19
C GLU A 111 -13.82 4.78 13.29
N VAL A 112 -13.83 4.50 11.99
CA VAL A 112 -14.50 5.32 10.98
C VAL A 112 -15.42 4.46 10.13
N THR A 113 -16.57 5.02 9.75
CA THR A 113 -17.43 4.43 8.73
C THR A 113 -16.97 4.93 7.36
N ALA A 114 -16.29 4.08 6.60
CA ALA A 114 -15.62 4.45 5.36
C ALA A 114 -16.21 3.75 4.13
N THR A 115 -16.25 4.43 3.00
CA THR A 115 -16.62 3.87 1.69
C THR A 115 -15.41 3.42 0.88
N ALA A 116 -14.22 3.92 1.22
CA ALA A 116 -12.97 3.52 0.59
C ALA A 116 -11.78 3.79 1.51
N LEU A 117 -10.67 3.09 1.27
CA LEU A 117 -9.35 3.41 1.81
C LEU A 117 -8.40 3.76 0.66
N LYS A 118 -7.50 4.72 0.90
CA LYS A 118 -6.44 5.11 -0.02
C LYS A 118 -5.11 5.02 0.69
N LEU A 119 -4.18 4.30 0.09
CA LEU A 119 -2.78 4.29 0.50
C LEU A 119 -2.01 5.19 -0.45
N GLU A 120 -1.46 6.28 0.07
CA GLU A 120 -0.60 7.18 -0.69
C GLU A 120 0.84 7.04 -0.18
N ILE A 121 1.74 6.66 -1.07
CA ILE A 121 3.16 6.56 -0.78
C ILE A 121 3.82 7.88 -1.17
N THR A 122 4.50 8.52 -0.22
CA THR A 122 5.15 9.82 -0.40
C THR A 122 6.67 9.71 -0.51
N ALA A 123 7.27 8.62 -0.04
CA ALA A 123 8.68 8.31 -0.26
C ALA A 123 8.94 6.79 -0.30
N ALA A 124 9.89 6.36 -1.11
CA ALA A 124 10.40 4.98 -1.16
C ALA A 124 11.92 4.96 -0.97
N THR A 125 12.49 3.83 -0.57
CA THR A 125 13.94 3.69 -0.30
C THR A 125 14.52 2.49 -1.06
N PRO A 126 15.75 2.59 -1.60
CA PRO A 126 16.42 3.76 -2.18
C PRO A 126 16.02 4.10 -3.62
N ARG A 127 15.24 3.27 -4.33
CA ARG A 127 14.74 3.64 -5.67
C ARG A 127 13.45 4.46 -5.54
N ALA A 128 13.18 5.29 -6.54
CA ALA A 128 11.95 6.09 -6.65
C ALA A 128 10.70 5.26 -6.98
N GLU A 129 10.71 3.96 -6.66
CA GLU A 129 9.63 3.02 -6.93
C GLU A 129 9.15 2.41 -5.60
N ALA A 130 7.84 2.48 -5.35
CA ALA A 130 7.17 1.82 -4.25
C ALA A 130 6.38 0.63 -4.75
N ARG A 131 6.37 -0.46 -3.98
CA ARG A 131 5.61 -1.68 -4.31
C ARG A 131 4.80 -2.16 -3.11
N VAL A 132 3.56 -2.56 -3.38
CA VAL A 132 2.60 -2.99 -2.36
C VAL A 132 2.02 -4.34 -2.80
N TYR A 133 2.16 -5.35 -1.95
CA TYR A 133 1.56 -6.67 -2.15
C TYR A 133 0.11 -6.68 -1.68
N GLU A 134 -0.19 -6.06 -0.53
CA GLU A 134 -1.49 -6.26 0.10
C GLU A 134 -1.93 -5.07 0.96
N LEU A 135 -3.23 -4.78 0.92
CA LEU A 135 -3.94 -3.87 1.83
C LEU A 135 -5.20 -4.57 2.32
N ARG A 136 -5.31 -4.76 3.64
CA ARG A 136 -6.51 -5.30 4.28
C ARG A 136 -7.06 -4.34 5.30
N ALA A 137 -8.38 -4.22 5.36
CA ALA A 137 -9.10 -3.42 6.33
C ALA A 137 -9.83 -4.32 7.33
N TYR A 138 -9.79 -3.98 8.61
CA TYR A 138 -10.42 -4.75 9.68
C TYR A 138 -11.15 -3.85 10.68
N ARG A 139 -12.07 -4.47 11.41
CA ARG A 139 -12.69 -3.96 12.63
C ARG A 139 -12.31 -4.91 13.78
N GLU A 140 -11.34 -4.52 14.59
CA GLU A 140 -10.77 -5.31 15.70
C GLU A 140 -10.99 -4.68 17.08
#